data_AF-A0A938X322-F1
#
_entry.id   AF-A0A938X322-F1
#
_cell.length_a   1.000
_cell.length_b   1.000
_cell.length_c   1.000
_cell.angle_alpha   90.00
_cell.angle_beta   90.00
_cell.angle_gamma   90.00
#
_symmetry.space_group_name_H-M   'P 1'
#
loop_
_entity.id
_entity.type
_entity.pdbx_description
1 polymer ?
#
loop_
_entity_poly.entity_id
_entity_poly.type
_entity_poly.pdbx_seq_one_letter_code
_entity_poly.pdbx_strand_id
1 'polypeptide(L)'
;MDIRILNEQEILPALHLVWEVFAADTAPQYTPEGVGEFQNFIKYEQILPMVRGGGITFFGAFEEQEMTGVLALLSTGQIALFFVKKEWQGKGIGRMLFQAAYNYCARKLMVRRITVQAIPSAVEKYRHLGMQPEGGEVTENGMVFVPMELFVIAGLVQPVKRKKAPIIIAAVAGAVLLIALCAAGFVMIRNLVNFVQEREDDRGSYEVPYDDSNPFWDDGNGYDYEEPDDSGELSGIEGIEADIADDLSYELEEDSYAFSDQENTSVLIDFYVNYPVVTGLKDPKTQDTVNEAIQDCAKQTVDEIYDNPSPEIQNRVLEAQTPALISYVEYKVCYADNDLISIVFDDSSYKGSEEYLDMSLRTININLQDGTVYQVKDIVDLSGDFLDEWLDRMRSEAENDDFLSELDADGMRKALEGSDDSGVYTPNFFVYADGIEIGFDLNYPEGDSHDLGYIWVTAPFETEELDAYHTDSTFWQAIQD
;
A
#
# COMPACT_ATOMS: atom_id res chain seq x y z
N MET A 1 13.02 -22.52 -0.71
CA MET A 1 11.99 -22.46 0.33
C MET A 1 11.11 -21.26 0.06
N ASP A 2 10.02 -21.50 -0.66
CA ASP A 2 8.95 -20.54 -0.92
C ASP A 2 7.87 -20.64 0.17
N ILE A 3 7.17 -19.55 0.46
CA ILE A 3 6.07 -19.50 1.43
C ILE A 3 4.92 -18.73 0.79
N ARG A 4 3.76 -19.34 0.66
CA ARG A 4 2.58 -18.71 0.05
C ARG A 4 1.27 -19.23 0.63
N ILE A 5 0.19 -18.48 0.43
CA ILE A 5 -1.17 -18.96 0.70
C ILE A 5 -1.48 -20.11 -0.27
N LEU A 6 -2.17 -21.13 0.22
CA LEU A 6 -2.56 -22.31 -0.56
C LEU A 6 -3.88 -22.07 -1.29
N ASN A 7 -3.94 -22.46 -2.56
CA ASN A 7 -5.20 -22.53 -3.29
C ASN A 7 -6.00 -23.80 -2.92
N GLU A 8 -7.27 -23.89 -3.33
CA GLU A 8 -8.16 -25.00 -2.98
C GLU A 8 -7.58 -26.38 -3.31
N GLN A 9 -6.91 -26.53 -4.46
CA GLN A 9 -6.36 -27.82 -4.93
C GLN A 9 -5.20 -28.30 -4.03
N GLU A 10 -4.54 -27.38 -3.33
CA GLU A 10 -3.40 -27.64 -2.45
C GLU A 10 -3.81 -27.93 -1.00
N ILE A 11 -5.07 -27.65 -0.64
CA ILE A 11 -5.60 -27.93 0.72
C ILE A 11 -5.59 -29.42 1.02
N LEU A 12 -6.01 -30.30 0.10
CA LEU A 12 -5.99 -31.74 0.35
C LEU A 12 -4.56 -32.28 0.56
N PRO A 13 -3.56 -31.98 -0.30
CA PRO A 13 -2.14 -32.23 -0.01
C PRO A 13 -1.65 -31.68 1.34
N ALA A 14 -2.07 -30.47 1.73
CA ALA A 14 -1.71 -29.88 3.02
C ALA A 14 -2.28 -30.67 4.21
N LEU A 15 -3.54 -31.09 4.13
CA LEU A 15 -4.17 -31.91 5.18
C LEU A 15 -3.53 -33.30 5.28
N HIS A 16 -3.04 -33.87 4.17
CA HIS A 16 -2.24 -35.10 4.19
C HIS A 16 -0.92 -34.90 4.95
N LEU A 17 -0.17 -33.82 4.69
CA LEU A 17 1.06 -33.48 5.41
C LEU A 17 0.80 -33.26 6.90
N VAL A 18 -0.24 -32.48 7.23
CA VAL A 18 -0.68 -32.23 8.61
C VAL A 18 -0.95 -33.54 9.33
N TRP A 19 -1.70 -34.46 8.72
CA TRP A 19 -1.99 -35.77 9.30
C TRP A 19 -0.71 -36.62 9.49
N GLU A 20 0.17 -36.66 8.50
CA GLU A 20 1.43 -37.42 8.54
C GLU A 20 2.31 -36.99 9.72
N VAL A 21 2.55 -35.68 9.86
CA VAL A 21 3.39 -35.13 10.95
C VAL A 21 2.68 -35.26 12.30
N PHE A 22 1.37 -35.01 12.37
CA PHE A 22 0.60 -35.19 13.60
C PHE A 22 0.65 -36.64 14.11
N ALA A 23 0.44 -37.62 13.23
CA ALA A 23 0.43 -39.04 13.59
C ALA A 23 1.81 -39.53 14.09
N ALA A 24 2.89 -38.95 13.57
CA ALA A 24 4.26 -39.31 13.95
C ALA A 24 4.75 -38.66 15.26
N ASP A 25 4.48 -37.36 15.44
CA ASP A 25 5.10 -36.55 16.51
C ASP A 25 4.13 -36.11 17.62
N THR A 26 2.83 -35.96 17.33
CA THR A 26 1.84 -35.38 18.26
C THR A 26 0.87 -36.43 18.83
N ALA A 27 0.32 -37.31 18.00
CA ALA A 27 -0.67 -38.31 18.39
C ALA A 27 -0.27 -39.18 19.60
N PRO A 28 1.01 -39.57 19.82
CA PRO A 28 1.42 -40.30 21.02
C PRO A 28 1.27 -39.53 22.35
N GLN A 29 1.03 -38.23 22.30
CA GLN A 29 0.83 -37.35 23.47
C GLN A 29 -0.67 -37.16 23.81
N TYR A 30 -1.60 -37.61 22.94
CA TYR A 30 -3.04 -37.43 23.07
C TYR A 30 -3.76 -38.76 23.40
N THR A 31 -4.99 -38.68 23.91
CA THR A 31 -5.83 -39.88 24.04
C THR A 31 -6.42 -40.29 22.67
N PRO A 32 -6.93 -41.54 22.52
CA PRO A 32 -7.60 -41.96 21.28
C PRO A 32 -8.77 -41.04 20.88
N GLU A 33 -9.48 -40.49 21.87
CA GLU A 33 -10.55 -39.50 21.67
C GLU A 33 -9.99 -38.18 21.11
N GLY A 34 -8.93 -37.62 21.71
CA GLY A 34 -8.28 -36.40 21.21
C GLY A 34 -7.65 -36.55 19.81
N VAL A 35 -7.13 -37.74 19.48
CA VAL A 35 -6.73 -38.09 18.12
C VAL A 35 -7.93 -38.11 17.16
N GLY A 36 -9.07 -38.65 17.60
CA GLY A 36 -10.32 -38.68 16.83
C GLY A 36 -10.90 -37.28 16.55
N GLU A 37 -10.89 -36.39 17.55
CA GLU A 37 -11.31 -35.00 17.39
C GLU A 37 -10.43 -34.25 16.38
N PHE A 38 -9.10 -34.35 16.51
CA PHE A 38 -8.18 -33.75 15.53
C PHE A 38 -8.40 -34.31 14.12
N GLN A 39 -8.54 -35.63 14.00
CA GLN A 39 -8.79 -36.31 12.72
C GLN A 39 -10.15 -35.93 12.11
N ASN A 40 -11.14 -35.56 12.92
CA ASN A 40 -12.42 -35.05 12.45
C ASN A 40 -12.32 -33.59 11.98
N PHE A 41 -11.60 -32.74 12.72
CA PHE A 41 -11.36 -31.35 12.36
C PHE A 41 -10.64 -31.21 11.00
N ILE A 42 -9.57 -31.97 10.77
CA ILE A 42 -8.78 -31.88 9.52
C ILE A 42 -9.42 -32.57 8.30
N LYS A 43 -10.69 -32.98 8.37
CA LYS A 43 -11.39 -33.54 7.19
C LYS A 43 -11.54 -32.47 6.11
N TYR A 44 -11.24 -32.82 4.87
CA TYR A 44 -11.43 -31.93 3.72
C TYR A 44 -12.86 -31.36 3.65
N GLU A 45 -13.87 -32.17 3.97
CA GLU A 45 -15.29 -31.77 4.04
C GLU A 45 -15.61 -30.71 5.12
N GLN A 46 -14.80 -30.62 6.18
CA GLN A 46 -14.95 -29.62 7.26
C GLN A 46 -14.11 -28.37 6.97
N ILE A 47 -12.89 -28.56 6.47
CA ILE A 47 -11.94 -27.48 6.18
C ILE A 47 -12.36 -26.69 4.93
N LEU A 48 -12.80 -27.36 3.86
CA LEU A 48 -13.06 -26.70 2.58
C LEU A 48 -14.13 -25.59 2.66
N PRO A 49 -15.29 -25.78 3.33
CA PRO A 49 -16.25 -24.69 3.54
C PRO A 49 -15.65 -23.51 4.31
N MET A 50 -14.78 -23.76 5.28
CA MET A 50 -14.10 -22.69 6.03
C MET A 50 -13.08 -21.95 5.17
N VAL A 51 -12.37 -22.63 4.26
CA VAL A 51 -11.44 -21.98 3.31
C VAL A 51 -12.22 -21.10 2.34
N ARG A 52 -13.27 -21.63 1.71
CA ARG A 52 -14.12 -20.89 0.76
C ARG A 52 -14.87 -19.71 1.41
N GLY A 53 -15.25 -19.84 2.67
CA GLY A 53 -15.89 -18.77 3.44
C GLY A 53 -14.94 -17.82 4.16
N GLY A 54 -13.62 -17.87 3.89
CA GLY A 54 -12.62 -17.00 4.53
C GLY A 54 -12.40 -17.22 6.03
N GLY A 55 -13.01 -18.26 6.62
CA GLY A 55 -12.89 -18.59 8.05
C GLY A 55 -11.57 -19.25 8.45
N ILE A 56 -10.84 -19.83 7.50
CA ILE A 56 -9.47 -20.34 7.70
C ILE A 56 -8.59 -20.13 6.47
N THR A 57 -7.38 -19.61 6.68
CA THR A 57 -6.36 -19.38 5.65
C THR A 57 -5.20 -20.37 5.86
N PHE A 58 -4.78 -21.05 4.79
CA PHE A 58 -3.64 -21.98 4.82
C PHE A 58 -2.41 -21.37 4.15
N PHE A 59 -1.26 -21.51 4.79
CA PHE A 59 0.07 -21.17 4.28
C PHE A 59 0.87 -22.45 4.08
N GLY A 60 1.46 -22.63 2.91
CA GLY A 60 2.36 -23.74 2.59
C GLY A 60 3.80 -23.28 2.47
N ALA A 61 4.72 -24.14 2.88
CA ALA A 61 6.15 -23.99 2.66
C ALA A 61 6.64 -25.00 1.62
N PHE A 62 7.24 -24.54 0.54
CA PHE A 62 7.66 -25.38 -0.59
C PHE A 62 9.17 -25.36 -0.79
N GLU A 63 9.77 -26.53 -0.98
CA GLU A 63 11.08 -26.66 -1.65
C GLU A 63 10.83 -27.25 -3.04
N GLU A 64 11.17 -26.49 -4.09
CA GLU A 64 10.78 -26.79 -5.47
C GLU A 64 9.25 -27.03 -5.57
N GLN A 65 8.81 -28.25 -5.89
CA GLN A 65 7.39 -28.63 -5.96
C GLN A 65 6.90 -29.39 -4.71
N GLU A 66 7.77 -29.68 -3.74
CA GLU A 66 7.41 -30.43 -2.54
C GLU A 66 6.91 -29.50 -1.43
N MET A 67 5.67 -29.72 -0.96
CA MET A 67 5.20 -29.09 0.27
C MET A 67 5.90 -29.72 1.48
N THR A 68 6.65 -28.92 2.22
CA THR A 68 7.50 -29.31 3.36
C THR A 68 6.94 -28.88 4.72
N GLY A 69 5.98 -27.95 4.74
CA GLY A 69 5.27 -27.52 5.94
C GLY A 69 4.00 -26.75 5.65
N VAL A 70 3.13 -26.65 6.66
CA VAL A 70 1.80 -26.03 6.61
C VAL A 70 1.56 -25.24 7.90
N LEU A 71 0.95 -24.06 7.80
CA LEU A 71 0.31 -23.35 8.90
C LEU A 71 -1.10 -22.95 8.48
N ALA A 72 -2.12 -23.28 9.29
CA ALA A 72 -3.49 -22.82 9.08
C ALA A 72 -3.94 -21.90 10.21
N LEU A 73 -4.52 -20.77 9.83
CA LEU A 73 -4.86 -19.64 10.68
C LEU A 73 -6.35 -19.34 10.53
N LEU A 74 -7.10 -19.32 11.63
CA LEU A 74 -8.50 -18.89 11.63
C LEU A 74 -8.59 -17.37 11.45
N SER A 75 -9.69 -16.88 10.89
CA SER A 75 -9.96 -15.44 10.73
C SER A 75 -9.94 -14.65 12.05
N THR A 76 -10.07 -15.35 13.19
CA THR A 76 -9.93 -14.80 14.55
C THR A 76 -8.49 -14.53 15.00
N GLY A 77 -7.47 -14.92 14.21
CA GLY A 77 -6.05 -14.86 14.59
C GLY A 77 -5.53 -16.10 15.33
N GLN A 78 -6.36 -17.13 15.53
CA GLN A 78 -5.90 -18.37 16.16
C GLN A 78 -5.19 -19.30 15.15
N ILE A 79 -3.98 -19.74 15.46
CA ILE A 79 -3.28 -20.79 14.72
C ILE A 79 -3.94 -22.14 15.04
N ALA A 80 -4.63 -22.71 14.05
CA ALA A 80 -5.33 -23.99 14.19
C ALA A 80 -4.45 -25.19 13.81
N LEU A 81 -3.54 -25.03 12.83
CA LEU A 81 -2.61 -26.09 12.40
C LEU A 81 -1.23 -25.48 12.20
N PHE A 82 -0.16 -26.19 12.59
CA PHE A 82 1.21 -25.75 12.32
C PHE A 82 2.19 -26.93 12.34
N PHE A 83 2.57 -27.43 11.17
CA PHE A 83 3.30 -28.68 11.00
C PHE A 83 4.41 -28.53 9.96
N VAL A 84 5.58 -29.14 10.20
CA VAL A 84 6.72 -29.17 9.27
C VAL A 84 7.27 -30.59 9.24
N LYS A 85 7.49 -31.14 8.03
CA LYS A 85 8.05 -32.48 7.82
C LYS A 85 9.38 -32.64 8.56
N LYS A 86 9.62 -33.84 9.07
CA LYS A 86 10.66 -34.10 10.08
C LYS A 86 12.08 -33.84 9.58
N GLU A 87 12.37 -34.24 8.34
CA GLU A 87 13.61 -33.96 7.60
C GLU A 87 13.80 -32.48 7.22
N TRP A 88 12.76 -31.66 7.40
CA TRP A 88 12.72 -30.23 7.12
C TRP A 88 12.70 -29.35 8.39
N GLN A 89 12.50 -29.94 9.57
CA GLN A 89 12.61 -29.26 10.86
C GLN A 89 14.06 -28.76 11.14
N GLY A 90 14.19 -27.76 12.01
CA GLY A 90 15.49 -27.13 12.34
C GLY A 90 16.07 -26.20 11.27
N LYS A 91 15.54 -26.22 10.04
CA LYS A 91 15.97 -25.37 8.91
C LYS A 91 15.34 -23.96 8.87
N GLY A 92 14.61 -23.56 9.92
CA GLY A 92 13.96 -22.25 10.02
C GLY A 92 12.56 -22.12 9.38
N ILE A 93 12.07 -23.15 8.68
CA ILE A 93 10.78 -23.13 7.94
C ILE A 93 9.60 -22.74 8.83
N GLY A 94 9.54 -23.26 10.06
CA GLY A 94 8.50 -22.87 11.01
C GLY A 94 8.48 -21.36 11.27
N ARG A 95 9.65 -20.75 11.49
CA ARG A 95 9.74 -19.29 11.65
C ARG A 95 9.24 -18.54 10.42
N MET A 96 9.52 -19.02 9.22
CA MET A 96 9.05 -18.41 7.97
C MET A 96 7.51 -18.52 7.80
N LEU A 97 6.93 -19.67 8.10
CA LEU A 97 5.46 -19.88 8.12
C LEU A 97 4.77 -18.97 9.15
N PHE A 98 5.29 -18.94 10.38
CA PHE A 98 4.75 -18.10 11.46
C PHE A 98 4.84 -16.61 11.12
N GLN A 99 5.93 -16.18 10.49
CA GLN A 99 6.14 -14.80 10.05
C GLN A 99 5.18 -14.39 8.93
N ALA A 100 4.88 -15.28 7.98
CA ALA A 100 3.84 -15.04 6.97
C ALA A 100 2.45 -14.91 7.61
N ALA A 101 2.12 -15.78 8.56
CA ALA A 101 0.85 -15.71 9.30
C ALA A 101 0.76 -14.43 10.16
N TYR A 102 1.83 -14.02 10.84
CA TYR A 102 1.88 -12.77 11.61
C TYR A 102 1.62 -11.55 10.71
N ASN A 103 2.28 -11.48 9.56
CA ASN A 103 2.10 -10.37 8.61
C ASN A 103 0.67 -10.34 8.05
N TYR A 104 0.05 -11.50 7.82
CA TYR A 104 -1.36 -11.61 7.39
C TYR A 104 -2.34 -11.18 8.50
N CYS A 105 -2.07 -11.56 9.75
CA CYS A 105 -2.82 -11.05 10.92
C CYS A 105 -2.75 -9.53 11.04
N ALA A 106 -1.56 -8.95 10.86
CA ALA A 106 -1.33 -7.51 10.97
C ALA A 106 -1.99 -6.71 9.84
N ARG A 107 -1.92 -7.20 8.60
CA ARG A 107 -2.25 -6.42 7.38
C ARG A 107 -3.57 -6.79 6.71
N LYS A 108 -4.10 -8.01 6.90
CA LYS A 108 -5.31 -8.49 6.19
C LYS A 108 -6.45 -8.87 7.14
N LEU A 109 -6.17 -9.50 8.28
CA LEU A 109 -7.20 -9.76 9.31
C LEU A 109 -7.36 -8.61 10.32
N MET A 110 -6.38 -7.70 10.41
CA MET A 110 -6.33 -6.60 11.38
C MET A 110 -6.55 -7.03 12.85
N VAL A 111 -6.17 -8.26 13.19
CA VAL A 111 -6.36 -8.83 14.54
C VAL A 111 -5.21 -8.43 15.46
N ARG A 112 -5.54 -7.93 16.66
CA ARG A 112 -4.55 -7.42 17.64
C ARG A 112 -3.79 -8.49 18.41
N ARG A 113 -4.20 -9.77 18.33
CA ARG A 113 -3.58 -10.91 19.04
C ARG A 113 -3.60 -12.15 18.15
N ILE A 114 -2.50 -12.89 18.14
CA ILE A 114 -2.40 -14.25 17.61
C ILE A 114 -2.40 -15.21 18.79
N THR A 115 -3.19 -16.28 18.72
CA THR A 115 -3.26 -17.29 19.77
C THR A 115 -2.96 -18.69 19.23
N VAL A 116 -2.49 -19.59 20.08
CA VAL A 116 -2.29 -21.00 19.74
C VAL A 116 -2.47 -21.89 20.97
N GLN A 117 -3.01 -23.09 20.75
CA GLN A 117 -3.03 -24.15 21.75
C GLN A 117 -1.80 -25.04 21.55
N ALA A 118 -0.68 -24.67 22.18
CA ALA A 118 0.59 -25.35 21.99
C ALA A 118 0.70 -26.63 22.83
N ILE A 119 1.01 -27.77 22.24
CA ILE A 119 1.35 -28.97 23.02
C ILE A 119 2.56 -28.70 23.94
N PRO A 120 2.66 -29.30 25.15
CA PRO A 120 3.71 -28.98 26.12
C PRO A 120 5.13 -29.07 25.55
N SER A 121 5.39 -30.03 24.67
CA SER A 121 6.67 -30.24 23.99
C SER A 121 7.01 -29.18 22.91
N ALA A 122 6.04 -28.36 22.52
CA ALA A 122 6.20 -27.28 21.52
C ALA A 122 6.25 -25.87 22.14
N VAL A 123 5.85 -25.68 23.40
CA VAL A 123 5.80 -24.36 24.09
C VAL A 123 7.09 -23.57 23.92
N GLU A 124 8.23 -24.22 24.11
CA GLU A 124 9.53 -23.55 23.99
C GLU A 124 9.82 -23.07 22.55
N LYS A 125 9.33 -23.79 21.52
CA LYS A 125 9.44 -23.36 20.12
C LYS A 125 8.61 -22.09 19.88
N TYR A 126 7.42 -21.99 20.47
CA TYR A 126 6.56 -20.80 20.37
C TYR A 126 7.11 -19.60 21.15
N ARG A 127 7.81 -19.81 22.30
CA ARG A 127 8.57 -18.74 22.97
C ARG A 127 9.67 -18.17 22.08
N HIS A 128 10.38 -19.02 21.33
CA HIS A 128 11.37 -18.57 20.33
C HIS A 128 10.75 -17.85 19.12
N LEU A 129 9.42 -17.88 18.96
CA LEU A 129 8.64 -17.10 18.00
C LEU A 129 8.03 -15.82 18.61
N GLY A 130 8.34 -15.51 19.87
CA GLY A 130 7.86 -14.35 20.61
C GLY A 130 6.56 -14.57 21.39
N MET A 131 5.92 -15.73 21.27
CA MET A 131 4.67 -16.01 21.97
C MET A 131 4.90 -16.27 23.47
N GLN A 132 3.97 -15.82 24.31
CA GLN A 132 4.00 -16.01 25.76
C GLN A 132 2.81 -16.88 26.21
N PRO A 133 2.95 -17.73 27.24
CA PRO A 133 1.82 -18.48 27.78
C PRO A 133 0.79 -17.54 28.44
N GLU A 134 -0.49 -17.68 28.11
CA GLU A 134 -1.59 -17.01 28.83
C GLU A 134 -1.84 -17.66 30.20
N GLY A 135 -1.37 -18.90 30.41
CA GLY A 135 -1.60 -19.66 31.62
C GLY A 135 -0.80 -20.96 31.72
N GLY A 136 -1.29 -21.87 32.57
CA GLY A 136 -0.72 -23.21 32.76
C GLY A 136 -1.18 -24.23 31.70
N GLU A 137 -0.78 -25.47 31.91
CA GLU A 137 -1.24 -26.61 31.10
C GLU A 137 -2.73 -26.90 31.35
N VAL A 138 -3.46 -27.07 30.25
CA VAL A 138 -4.90 -27.36 30.19
C VAL A 138 -5.09 -28.74 29.58
N THR A 139 -6.07 -29.50 30.08
CA THR A 139 -6.51 -30.76 29.49
C THR A 139 -7.99 -30.65 29.15
N GLU A 140 -8.33 -30.70 27.86
CA GLU A 140 -9.68 -30.60 27.35
C GLU A 140 -9.88 -31.58 26.19
N ASN A 141 -11.02 -32.28 26.14
CA ASN A 141 -11.38 -33.22 25.07
C ASN A 141 -10.29 -34.27 24.71
N GLY A 142 -9.50 -34.71 25.69
CA GLY A 142 -8.42 -35.69 25.49
C GLY A 142 -7.13 -35.12 24.91
N MET A 143 -7.04 -33.80 24.77
CA MET A 143 -5.86 -33.06 24.30
C MET A 143 -5.24 -32.27 25.46
N VAL A 144 -3.91 -32.25 25.52
CA VAL A 144 -3.14 -31.50 26.52
C VAL A 144 -2.38 -30.38 25.82
N PHE A 145 -2.60 -29.14 26.24
CA PHE A 145 -2.01 -27.95 25.63
C PHE A 145 -1.79 -26.82 26.64
N VAL A 146 -0.92 -25.88 26.27
CA VAL A 146 -0.72 -24.60 26.95
C VAL A 146 -1.22 -23.51 26.01
N PRO A 147 -2.21 -22.69 26.43
CA PRO A 147 -2.62 -21.51 25.67
C PRO A 147 -1.45 -20.51 25.60
N MET A 148 -1.13 -20.04 24.39
CA MET A 148 -0.09 -19.04 24.17
C MET A 148 -0.60 -17.93 23.25
N GLU A 149 -0.13 -16.71 23.48
CA GLU A 149 -0.49 -15.51 22.75
C GLU A 149 0.71 -14.71 22.24
N LEU A 150 0.47 -13.84 21.27
CA LEU A 150 1.37 -12.78 20.82
C LEU A 150 0.54 -11.57 20.41
N PHE A 151 0.84 -10.39 20.95
CA PHE A 151 0.26 -9.15 20.47
C PHE A 151 0.78 -8.82 19.07
N VAL A 152 -0.13 -8.40 18.20
CA VAL A 152 0.16 -8.01 16.81
C VAL A 152 0.19 -6.49 16.76
N ILE A 153 1.33 -5.95 16.34
CA ILE A 153 1.56 -4.51 16.18
C ILE A 153 1.80 -4.27 14.69
N ALA A 154 0.95 -3.44 14.06
CA ALA A 154 0.93 -3.23 12.61
C ALA A 154 2.27 -2.70 12.05
N GLY A 155 2.99 -1.86 12.81
CA GLY A 155 4.31 -1.35 12.46
C GLY A 155 5.50 -2.31 12.68
N LEU A 156 5.30 -3.50 13.28
CA LEU A 156 6.35 -4.46 13.60
C LEU A 156 6.41 -5.66 12.64
N VAL A 157 6.20 -5.39 11.35
CA VAL A 157 6.31 -6.39 10.27
C VAL A 157 7.75 -6.86 10.14
N GLN A 158 8.05 -8.10 10.52
CA GLN A 158 9.43 -8.59 10.43
C GLN A 158 9.82 -8.95 8.98
N PRO A 159 11.05 -8.65 8.53
CA PRO A 159 11.52 -8.98 7.18
C PRO A 159 11.92 -10.47 7.05
N VAL A 160 11.43 -11.14 5.99
CA VAL A 160 11.76 -12.55 5.70
C VAL A 160 13.08 -12.62 4.94
N LYS A 161 14.18 -13.01 5.60
CA LYS A 161 15.51 -13.10 4.95
C LYS A 161 15.57 -14.21 3.90
N ARG A 162 15.46 -13.87 2.60
CA ARG A 162 15.80 -14.75 1.46
C ARG A 162 17.28 -14.61 1.08
N LYS A 163 17.91 -15.71 0.64
CA LYS A 163 19.18 -15.69 -0.13
C LYS A 163 18.85 -15.79 -1.63
N LYS A 164 19.75 -15.26 -2.48
CA LYS A 164 19.50 -14.99 -3.91
C LYS A 164 19.04 -16.22 -4.72
N ALA A 165 18.21 -15.94 -5.72
CA ALA A 165 17.29 -16.85 -6.44
C ALA A 165 17.97 -17.76 -7.50
N PRO A 166 17.22 -18.62 -8.22
CA PRO A 166 16.30 -18.18 -9.29
C PRO A 166 14.93 -18.93 -9.35
N ILE A 167 14.10 -18.53 -10.34
CA ILE A 167 12.84 -19.17 -10.81
C ILE A 167 11.59 -18.90 -9.94
N ILE A 168 10.42 -18.46 -10.42
CA ILE A 168 9.93 -17.53 -11.48
C ILE A 168 8.37 -17.59 -11.41
N ILE A 169 7.63 -16.54 -11.80
CA ILE A 169 6.14 -16.40 -11.80
C ILE A 169 5.50 -15.98 -10.45
N ALA A 170 5.20 -16.88 -9.50
CA ALA A 170 4.33 -16.57 -8.33
C ALA A 170 4.86 -15.54 -7.31
N ALA A 171 6.01 -14.91 -7.59
CA ALA A 171 6.62 -13.87 -6.78
C ALA A 171 6.54 -12.48 -7.42
N VAL A 172 6.02 -12.32 -8.65
CA VAL A 172 6.01 -11.04 -9.38
C VAL A 172 4.88 -10.14 -8.88
N ALA A 173 3.62 -10.57 -9.01
CA ALA A 173 2.43 -9.82 -8.54
C ALA A 173 2.56 -9.35 -7.07
N GLY A 174 2.97 -10.25 -6.18
CA GLY A 174 3.19 -9.94 -4.76
C GLY A 174 4.45 -9.13 -4.45
N ALA A 175 5.39 -9.00 -5.40
CA ALA A 175 6.57 -8.15 -5.25
C ALA A 175 6.36 -6.74 -5.80
N VAL A 176 5.61 -6.54 -6.88
CA VAL A 176 5.28 -5.18 -7.36
C VAL A 176 4.48 -4.42 -6.28
N LEU A 177 3.47 -5.07 -5.70
CA LEU A 177 2.71 -4.52 -4.55
C LEU A 177 3.58 -4.29 -3.29
N LEU A 178 4.69 -5.02 -3.11
CA LEU A 178 5.64 -4.81 -2.01
C LEU A 178 6.74 -3.80 -2.34
N ILE A 179 7.02 -3.54 -3.61
CA ILE A 179 7.96 -2.51 -4.07
C ILE A 179 7.29 -1.15 -3.98
N ALA A 180 6.02 -1.02 -4.41
CA ALA A 180 5.20 0.17 -4.16
C ALA A 180 5.18 0.56 -2.66
N LEU A 181 4.80 -0.40 -1.79
CA LEU A 181 4.78 -0.22 -0.33
C LEU A 181 6.18 -0.04 0.31
N CYS A 182 7.27 -0.32 -0.42
CA CYS A 182 8.63 -0.06 0.06
C CYS A 182 9.26 1.21 -0.52
N ALA A 183 8.82 1.71 -1.69
CA ALA A 183 9.21 3.00 -2.23
C ALA A 183 8.66 4.13 -1.34
N ALA A 184 7.34 4.11 -1.09
CA ALA A 184 6.68 5.03 -0.15
C ALA A 184 7.33 5.01 1.25
N GLY A 185 7.69 3.83 1.75
CA GLY A 185 8.34 3.67 3.06
C GLY A 185 9.83 4.02 3.11
N PHE A 186 10.54 4.01 1.97
CA PHE A 186 11.99 4.29 1.93
C PHE A 186 12.29 5.79 1.80
N VAL A 187 11.45 6.54 1.07
CA VAL A 187 11.50 8.01 1.01
C VAL A 187 11.32 8.59 2.42
N MET A 188 10.29 8.17 3.15
CA MET A 188 10.03 8.56 4.55
C MET A 188 11.26 8.34 5.47
N ILE A 189 11.89 7.16 5.41
CA ILE A 189 13.02 6.82 6.29
C ILE A 189 14.30 7.58 5.89
N ARG A 190 14.47 7.97 4.63
CA ARG A 190 15.65 8.73 4.18
C ARG A 190 15.58 10.19 4.59
N ASN A 191 14.40 10.82 4.49
CA ASN A 191 14.19 12.21 4.92
C ASN A 191 14.45 12.35 6.43
N LEU A 192 13.93 11.39 7.23
CA LEU A 192 14.14 11.34 8.68
C LEU A 192 15.63 11.25 9.11
N VAL A 193 16.50 10.63 8.30
CA VAL A 193 17.94 10.49 8.64
C VAL A 193 18.74 11.74 8.26
N ASN A 194 18.36 12.45 7.20
CA ASN A 194 19.01 13.69 6.80
C ASN A 194 18.64 14.86 7.72
N PHE A 195 17.38 14.94 8.16
CA PHE A 195 16.90 15.95 9.12
C PHE A 195 17.70 15.97 10.45
N VAL A 196 18.21 14.81 10.87
CA VAL A 196 18.99 14.63 12.12
C VAL A 196 20.42 15.22 12.02
N GLN A 197 20.95 15.54 10.83
CA GLN A 197 22.34 16.01 10.68
C GLN A 197 22.53 17.53 10.67
N GLU A 198 21.50 18.35 10.46
CA GLU A 198 21.68 19.79 10.18
C GLU A 198 21.39 20.76 11.35
N ARG A 199 21.10 20.28 12.57
CA ARG A 199 20.77 21.16 13.71
C ARG A 199 21.75 21.18 14.90
N GLU A 200 23.05 20.99 14.64
CA GLU A 200 24.10 21.12 15.68
C GLU A 200 24.71 22.54 15.85
N ASP A 201 24.38 23.52 15.00
CA ASP A 201 24.93 24.89 15.06
C ASP A 201 23.82 25.98 15.17
N ASP A 202 23.32 26.27 16.38
CA ASP A 202 23.57 27.58 17.04
C ASP A 202 23.13 27.65 18.53
N ARG A 203 23.65 28.63 19.27
CA ARG A 203 23.67 28.69 20.77
C ARG A 203 22.68 29.68 21.41
N GLY A 204 22.31 29.47 22.68
CA GLY A 204 21.77 30.57 23.52
C GLY A 204 21.38 30.28 24.98
N SER A 205 22.33 30.36 25.92
CA SER A 205 22.16 30.25 27.39
C SER A 205 21.17 31.23 28.05
N TYR A 206 20.60 30.89 29.24
CA TYR A 206 20.60 31.73 30.48
C TYR A 206 20.27 30.92 31.78
N GLU A 207 20.47 31.53 32.96
CA GLU A 207 20.88 30.89 34.24
C GLU A 207 20.31 31.66 35.49
N VAL A 208 20.26 31.23 36.78
CA VAL A 208 20.83 30.05 37.48
C VAL A 208 19.88 29.32 38.52
N PRO A 209 19.51 29.85 39.73
CA PRO A 209 19.77 28.99 40.93
C PRO A 209 18.69 28.78 42.02
N TYR A 210 19.04 27.81 42.90
CA TYR A 210 18.56 27.45 44.25
C TYR A 210 17.45 26.39 44.33
N ASP A 211 17.66 25.13 44.74
CA ASP A 211 18.50 24.49 45.81
C ASP A 211 18.03 24.74 47.25
N ASP A 212 17.54 23.69 47.91
CA ASP A 212 18.04 23.31 49.25
C ASP A 212 17.76 21.82 49.60
N SER A 213 18.84 21.06 49.86
CA SER A 213 18.93 19.94 50.84
C SER A 213 18.26 18.56 50.60
N ASN A 214 19.07 17.69 49.96
CA ASN A 214 19.39 16.27 50.26
C ASN A 214 19.37 15.89 51.80
N PRO A 215 19.52 14.62 52.28
CA PRO A 215 19.86 13.37 51.56
C PRO A 215 19.29 12.01 52.06
N PHE A 216 19.08 11.05 51.13
CA PHE A 216 19.51 9.65 51.32
C PHE A 216 19.60 8.91 49.95
N TRP A 217 20.84 8.78 49.49
CA TRP A 217 21.40 8.04 48.35
C TRP A 217 20.75 6.67 48.03
N ASP A 218 20.86 6.06 46.84
CA ASP A 218 21.30 6.44 45.47
C ASP A 218 21.35 5.14 44.64
N ASP A 219 20.71 5.07 43.46
CA ASP A 219 21.22 4.41 42.22
C ASP A 219 20.12 4.34 41.11
N GLY A 220 20.47 4.73 39.88
CA GLY A 220 20.00 4.02 38.67
C GLY A 220 18.64 4.35 38.03
N ASN A 221 18.47 5.58 37.55
CA ASN A 221 17.68 5.94 36.34
C ASN A 221 16.26 5.33 36.18
N GLY A 222 15.26 6.01 36.73
CA GLY A 222 13.98 6.11 36.03
C GLY A 222 14.14 7.09 34.87
N TYR A 223 13.78 6.69 33.66
CA TYR A 223 13.45 7.65 32.60
C TYR A 223 12.00 8.05 32.83
N ASP A 224 11.79 9.34 33.09
CA ASP A 224 10.44 9.92 33.08
C ASP A 224 9.80 9.68 31.70
N TYR A 225 8.47 9.60 31.72
CA TYR A 225 7.69 9.67 30.49
C TYR A 225 7.79 11.11 29.97
N GLU A 226 8.70 11.36 29.04
CA GLU A 226 8.45 12.37 28.01
C GLU A 226 7.22 11.85 27.23
N GLU A 227 6.12 12.60 27.28
CA GLU A 227 5.01 12.38 26.37
C GLU A 227 5.57 12.53 24.94
N PRO A 228 5.44 11.51 24.06
CA PRO A 228 5.96 11.63 22.71
C PRO A 228 5.15 12.71 21.99
N ASP A 229 5.86 13.75 21.55
CA ASP A 229 5.30 14.84 20.77
C ASP A 229 4.74 14.27 19.45
N ASP A 230 3.50 14.62 19.13
CA ASP A 230 2.71 13.96 18.10
C ASP A 230 2.91 14.67 16.74
N SER A 231 4.08 14.47 16.14
CA SER A 231 4.42 14.96 14.80
C SER A 231 4.47 13.81 13.80
N GLY A 232 3.30 13.36 13.34
CA GLY A 232 3.19 12.32 12.32
C GLY A 232 3.46 12.84 10.91
N GLU A 233 4.62 12.54 10.34
CA GLU A 233 4.91 12.79 8.93
C GLU A 233 4.02 11.90 8.04
N LEU A 234 3.32 12.53 7.10
CA LEU A 234 2.38 11.91 6.16
C LEU A 234 3.12 11.48 4.87
N SER A 235 2.55 10.58 4.06
CA SER A 235 3.25 10.02 2.88
C SER A 235 2.33 9.66 1.72
N GLY A 236 2.83 9.78 0.48
CA GLY A 236 1.97 9.69 -0.72
C GLY A 236 1.14 10.96 -0.85
N ILE A 237 -0.09 10.88 -1.38
CA ILE A 237 -0.99 12.04 -1.42
C ILE A 237 -1.27 12.62 -0.02
N GLU A 238 -1.25 11.79 1.03
CA GLU A 238 -1.35 12.26 2.41
C GLU A 238 -0.23 13.25 2.78
N GLY A 239 0.95 13.15 2.16
CA GLY A 239 2.08 14.06 2.39
C GLY A 239 1.89 15.49 1.89
N ILE A 240 0.97 15.72 0.95
CA ILE A 240 0.74 17.05 0.34
C ILE A 240 0.07 17.97 1.38
N GLU A 241 0.68 19.10 1.75
CA GLU A 241 0.01 20.06 2.62
C GLU A 241 -1.09 20.79 1.83
N ALA A 242 -2.33 20.72 2.31
CA ALA A 242 -3.50 21.20 1.59
C ALA A 242 -3.91 22.60 2.07
N ASP A 243 -4.21 23.49 1.13
CA ASP A 243 -4.73 24.83 1.41
C ASP A 243 -6.23 24.90 1.07
N ILE A 244 -7.06 24.94 2.10
CA ILE A 244 -8.52 24.91 2.00
C ILE A 244 -9.06 26.11 2.76
N ALA A 245 -9.70 27.03 2.05
CA ALA A 245 -10.24 28.25 2.63
C ALA A 245 -11.32 27.96 3.69
N ASP A 246 -11.24 28.66 4.83
CA ASP A 246 -12.19 28.51 5.96
C ASP A 246 -13.65 28.86 5.60
N ASP A 247 -13.90 29.65 4.55
CA ASP A 247 -15.20 30.21 4.19
C ASP A 247 -15.70 29.84 2.78
N LEU A 248 -15.55 28.56 2.41
CA LEU A 248 -16.19 27.97 1.23
C LEU A 248 -17.69 28.26 1.20
N SER A 249 -18.20 28.72 0.04
CA SER A 249 -19.64 28.91 -0.20
C SER A 249 -20.39 27.64 -0.62
N TYR A 250 -19.71 26.49 -0.56
CA TYR A 250 -20.19 25.15 -0.89
C TYR A 250 -19.68 24.14 0.15
N GLU A 251 -20.26 22.93 0.14
CA GLU A 251 -19.88 21.81 0.99
C GLU A 251 -19.20 20.73 0.13
N LEU A 252 -18.16 20.09 0.69
CA LEU A 252 -17.47 18.93 0.11
C LEU A 252 -17.91 17.68 0.87
N GLU A 253 -18.53 16.73 0.16
CA GLU A 253 -18.89 15.40 0.69
C GLU A 253 -18.06 14.31 0.00
N GLU A 254 -17.81 13.20 0.68
CA GLU A 254 -17.20 12.00 0.07
C GLU A 254 -18.28 11.12 -0.54
N ASP A 255 -18.06 10.66 -1.78
CA ASP A 255 -18.85 9.60 -2.42
C ASP A 255 -17.91 8.52 -2.99
N SER A 256 -18.46 7.35 -3.31
CA SER A 256 -17.67 6.24 -3.86
C SER A 256 -18.42 5.43 -4.90
N TYR A 257 -17.71 5.08 -5.98
CA TYR A 257 -18.15 4.07 -6.93
C TYR A 257 -17.56 2.71 -6.53
N ALA A 258 -18.43 1.80 -6.10
CA ALA A 258 -18.07 0.43 -5.72
C ALA A 258 -18.79 -0.58 -6.61
N PHE A 259 -18.04 -1.48 -7.27
CA PHE A 259 -18.58 -2.54 -8.12
C PHE A 259 -17.74 -3.81 -8.01
N SER A 260 -18.40 -4.97 -7.86
CA SER A 260 -17.74 -6.27 -7.87
C SER A 260 -18.64 -7.30 -8.54
N ASP A 261 -18.10 -8.08 -9.49
CA ASP A 261 -18.85 -9.14 -10.17
C ASP A 261 -18.77 -10.44 -9.36
N GLN A 262 -19.87 -10.76 -8.67
CA GLN A 262 -19.99 -11.96 -7.84
C GLN A 262 -20.65 -13.14 -8.57
N GLU A 263 -21.14 -12.97 -9.80
CA GLU A 263 -21.79 -14.05 -10.56
C GLU A 263 -20.83 -14.72 -11.56
N ASN A 264 -19.81 -14.00 -12.00
CA ASN A 264 -18.90 -14.40 -13.07
C ASN A 264 -17.61 -14.99 -12.48
N THR A 265 -17.33 -16.26 -12.77
CA THR A 265 -16.30 -17.04 -12.05
C THR A 265 -14.96 -17.17 -12.78
N SER A 266 -14.78 -16.47 -13.91
CA SER A 266 -13.59 -16.57 -14.78
C SER A 266 -12.72 -15.33 -14.84
N VAL A 267 -13.19 -14.18 -14.37
CA VAL A 267 -12.44 -12.91 -14.31
C VAL A 267 -12.71 -12.30 -12.94
N LEU A 268 -11.66 -11.90 -12.22
CA LEU A 268 -11.81 -11.14 -10.98
C LEU A 268 -12.11 -9.69 -11.33
N ILE A 269 -13.25 -9.15 -10.89
CA ILE A 269 -13.65 -7.76 -11.12
C ILE A 269 -14.00 -7.11 -9.79
N ASP A 270 -13.26 -6.06 -9.42
CA ASP A 270 -13.42 -5.35 -8.13
C ASP A 270 -12.94 -3.89 -8.25
N PHE A 271 -13.88 -2.94 -8.14
CA PHE A 271 -13.63 -1.51 -8.24
C PHE A 271 -14.06 -0.83 -6.94
N TYR A 272 -13.19 0.02 -6.38
CA TYR A 272 -13.51 0.89 -5.25
C TYR A 272 -12.84 2.26 -5.46
N VAL A 273 -13.63 3.21 -5.96
CA VAL A 273 -13.16 4.52 -6.42
C VAL A 273 -13.78 5.61 -5.55
N ASN A 274 -12.99 6.24 -4.70
CA ASN A 274 -13.43 7.38 -3.88
C ASN A 274 -13.21 8.70 -4.63
N TYR A 275 -14.12 9.65 -4.46
CA TYR A 275 -13.98 11.01 -5.01
C TYR A 275 -14.81 12.02 -4.20
N PRO A 276 -14.43 13.31 -4.21
CA PRO A 276 -15.22 14.36 -3.57
C PRO A 276 -16.42 14.75 -4.44
N VAL A 277 -17.49 15.23 -3.81
CA VAL A 277 -18.68 15.79 -4.45
C VAL A 277 -18.88 17.21 -3.93
N VAL A 278 -18.92 18.17 -4.86
CA VAL A 278 -19.15 19.58 -4.58
C VAL A 278 -20.65 19.85 -4.55
N THR A 279 -21.17 20.39 -3.44
CA THR A 279 -22.60 20.72 -3.30
C THR A 279 -22.84 22.15 -2.81
N GLY A 280 -23.83 22.84 -3.36
CA GLY A 280 -24.19 24.22 -2.95
C GLY A 280 -23.68 25.34 -3.86
N LEU A 281 -23.05 25.03 -5.01
CA LEU A 281 -22.64 26.07 -5.96
C LEU A 281 -23.84 26.87 -6.49
N LYS A 282 -23.58 28.15 -6.82
CA LYS A 282 -24.62 29.14 -7.19
C LYS A 282 -25.36 28.79 -8.49
N ASP A 283 -24.68 28.18 -9.46
CA ASP A 283 -25.29 27.61 -10.67
C ASP A 283 -25.28 26.08 -10.59
N PRO A 284 -26.46 25.42 -10.47
CA PRO A 284 -26.56 23.97 -10.50
C PRO A 284 -25.95 23.35 -11.76
N LYS A 285 -25.98 24.04 -12.91
CA LYS A 285 -25.38 23.51 -14.14
C LYS A 285 -23.85 23.45 -14.06
N THR A 286 -23.22 24.45 -13.44
CA THR A 286 -21.77 24.41 -13.16
C THR A 286 -21.48 23.28 -12.17
N GLN A 287 -22.30 23.11 -11.12
CA GLN A 287 -22.14 22.02 -10.16
C GLN A 287 -22.20 20.63 -10.82
N ASP A 288 -23.19 20.39 -11.68
CA ASP A 288 -23.29 19.14 -12.44
C ASP A 288 -22.04 18.93 -13.31
N THR A 289 -21.53 19.98 -13.96
CA THR A 289 -20.34 19.95 -14.84
C THR A 289 -19.05 19.66 -14.06
N VAL A 290 -18.87 20.29 -12.89
CA VAL A 290 -17.73 20.09 -11.98
C VAL A 290 -17.72 18.64 -11.46
N ASN A 291 -18.85 18.16 -10.96
CA ASN A 291 -18.94 16.79 -10.42
C ASN A 291 -18.83 15.71 -11.50
N GLU A 292 -19.34 15.95 -12.72
CA GLU A 292 -19.12 15.07 -13.88
C GLU A 292 -17.62 14.97 -14.19
N ALA A 293 -16.90 16.10 -14.26
CA ALA A 293 -15.46 16.10 -14.53
C ALA A 293 -14.63 15.42 -13.41
N ILE A 294 -14.97 15.63 -12.13
CA ILE A 294 -14.33 14.94 -11.00
C ILE A 294 -14.58 13.43 -11.08
N GLN A 295 -15.82 13.01 -11.32
CA GLN A 295 -16.20 11.59 -11.39
C GLN A 295 -15.56 10.90 -12.60
N ASP A 296 -15.50 11.55 -13.76
CA ASP A 296 -14.84 11.03 -14.96
C ASP A 296 -13.32 10.88 -14.74
N CYS A 297 -12.68 11.88 -14.11
CA CYS A 297 -11.27 11.79 -13.73
C CYS A 297 -11.02 10.61 -12.79
N ALA A 298 -11.80 10.49 -11.70
CA ALA A 298 -11.67 9.42 -10.72
C ALA A 298 -11.92 8.03 -11.34
N LYS A 299 -12.91 7.90 -12.22
CA LYS A 299 -13.31 6.62 -12.84
C LYS A 299 -12.56 6.28 -14.14
N GLN A 300 -11.62 7.11 -14.59
CA GLN A 300 -10.88 6.91 -15.86
C GLN A 300 -10.37 5.48 -16.05
N THR A 301 -9.75 4.87 -15.03
CA THR A 301 -9.25 3.50 -15.11
C THR A 301 -10.35 2.45 -15.25
N VAL A 302 -11.51 2.64 -14.60
CA VAL A 302 -12.69 1.76 -14.76
C VAL A 302 -13.20 1.82 -16.20
N ASP A 303 -13.21 3.01 -16.81
CA ASP A 303 -13.55 3.15 -18.23
C ASP A 303 -12.53 2.44 -19.14
N GLU A 304 -11.24 2.67 -18.89
CA GLU A 304 -10.12 2.10 -19.66
C GLU A 304 -10.08 0.56 -19.63
N ILE A 305 -10.48 -0.08 -18.52
CA ILE A 305 -10.33 -1.53 -18.34
C ILE A 305 -11.64 -2.32 -18.41
N TYR A 306 -12.81 -1.68 -18.29
CA TYR A 306 -14.08 -2.39 -18.16
C TYR A 306 -15.22 -1.84 -19.02
N ASP A 307 -15.52 -0.53 -18.98
CA ASP A 307 -16.63 0.02 -19.77
C ASP A 307 -16.27 0.19 -21.26
N ASN A 308 -15.04 0.64 -21.57
CA ASN A 308 -14.55 0.84 -22.94
C ASN A 308 -13.14 0.22 -23.20
N PRO A 309 -12.90 -1.06 -22.85
CA PRO A 309 -11.55 -1.63 -22.85
C PRO A 309 -10.91 -1.71 -24.22
N SER A 310 -9.64 -1.32 -24.30
CA SER A 310 -8.84 -1.44 -25.52
C SER A 310 -8.71 -2.90 -25.96
N PRO A 311 -8.46 -3.18 -27.26
CA PRO A 311 -8.20 -4.54 -27.73
C PRO A 311 -7.02 -5.21 -27.01
N GLU A 312 -6.08 -4.43 -26.49
CA GLU A 312 -4.97 -4.95 -25.70
C GLU A 312 -5.43 -5.47 -24.34
N ILE A 313 -6.19 -4.69 -23.57
CA ILE A 313 -6.75 -5.14 -22.28
C ILE A 313 -7.65 -6.37 -22.48
N GLN A 314 -8.48 -6.37 -23.53
CA GLN A 314 -9.31 -7.53 -23.88
C GLN A 314 -8.46 -8.79 -24.16
N ASN A 315 -7.34 -8.66 -24.88
CA ASN A 315 -6.43 -9.79 -25.12
C ASN A 315 -5.72 -10.24 -23.84
N ARG A 316 -5.24 -9.30 -22.99
CA ARG A 316 -4.64 -9.63 -21.68
C ARG A 316 -5.61 -10.48 -20.83
N VAL A 317 -6.88 -10.09 -20.74
CA VAL A 317 -7.94 -10.84 -20.02
C VAL A 317 -8.16 -12.24 -20.62
N LEU A 318 -8.13 -12.38 -21.95
CA LEU A 318 -8.39 -13.66 -22.62
C LEU A 318 -7.20 -14.64 -22.57
N GLU A 319 -5.98 -14.14 -22.47
CA GLU A 319 -4.75 -14.94 -22.46
C GLU A 319 -4.25 -15.27 -21.04
N ALA A 320 -4.68 -14.50 -20.03
CA ALA A 320 -4.29 -14.67 -18.64
C ALA A 320 -4.76 -15.99 -18.02
N GLN A 321 -3.91 -16.59 -17.17
CA GLN A 321 -4.29 -17.72 -16.30
C GLN A 321 -5.18 -17.25 -15.14
N THR A 322 -5.00 -15.99 -14.74
CA THR A 322 -5.66 -15.29 -13.64
C THR A 322 -6.08 -13.90 -14.16
N PRO A 323 -7.21 -13.81 -14.92
CA PRO A 323 -7.69 -12.54 -15.44
C PRO A 323 -8.23 -11.67 -14.29
N ALA A 324 -7.83 -10.41 -14.26
CA ALA A 324 -8.18 -9.46 -13.22
C ALA A 324 -8.39 -8.06 -13.80
N LEU A 325 -9.49 -7.42 -13.40
CA LEU A 325 -9.85 -6.04 -13.69
C LEU A 325 -10.14 -5.38 -12.35
N ILE A 326 -9.17 -4.64 -11.82
CA ILE A 326 -9.27 -4.04 -10.48
C ILE A 326 -8.84 -2.57 -10.58
N SER A 327 -9.47 -1.68 -9.82
CA SER A 327 -9.02 -0.30 -9.62
C SER A 327 -9.45 0.14 -8.22
N TYR A 328 -8.48 0.62 -7.46
CA TYR A 328 -8.66 1.19 -6.13
C TYR A 328 -8.13 2.62 -6.18
N VAL A 329 -9.00 3.59 -5.90
CA VAL A 329 -8.68 5.01 -6.01
C VAL A 329 -8.93 5.73 -4.70
N GLU A 330 -7.89 6.36 -4.20
CA GLU A 330 -7.93 7.33 -3.10
C GLU A 330 -7.68 8.74 -3.66
N TYR A 331 -8.13 9.78 -2.94
CA TYR A 331 -8.04 11.16 -3.42
C TYR A 331 -7.69 12.12 -2.29
N LYS A 332 -7.16 13.28 -2.67
CA LYS A 332 -6.97 14.42 -1.78
C LYS A 332 -7.29 15.74 -2.46
N VAL A 333 -8.14 16.54 -1.82
CA VAL A 333 -8.32 17.95 -2.17
C VAL A 333 -7.08 18.69 -1.65
N CYS A 334 -6.24 19.17 -2.57
CA CYS A 334 -4.96 19.81 -2.25
C CYS A 334 -5.08 21.34 -2.23
N TYR A 335 -6.00 21.89 -3.00
CA TYR A 335 -6.41 23.29 -2.93
C TYR A 335 -7.93 23.41 -3.07
N ALA A 336 -8.56 24.29 -2.29
CA ALA A 336 -9.96 24.64 -2.48
C ALA A 336 -10.28 26.03 -1.92
N ASP A 337 -10.76 26.92 -2.80
CA ASP A 337 -11.34 28.21 -2.43
C ASP A 337 -12.74 28.37 -3.07
N ASN A 338 -13.24 29.60 -3.23
CA ASN A 338 -14.54 29.88 -3.83
C ASN A 338 -14.56 29.88 -5.39
N ASP A 339 -13.41 29.80 -6.04
CA ASP A 339 -13.21 29.97 -7.48
C ASP A 339 -12.46 28.79 -8.16
N LEU A 340 -11.63 28.03 -7.44
CA LEU A 340 -10.88 26.86 -7.91
C LEU A 340 -10.96 25.69 -6.89
N ILE A 341 -10.95 24.46 -7.42
CA ILE A 341 -10.59 23.25 -6.67
C ILE A 341 -9.46 22.49 -7.39
N SER A 342 -8.48 21.98 -6.63
CA SER A 342 -7.39 21.11 -7.10
C SER A 342 -7.43 19.78 -6.34
N ILE A 343 -7.50 18.67 -7.08
CA ILE A 343 -7.63 17.32 -6.52
C ILE A 343 -6.58 16.41 -7.14
N VAL A 344 -5.91 15.63 -6.30
CA VAL A 344 -4.97 14.57 -6.68
C VAL A 344 -5.62 13.21 -6.38
N PHE A 345 -5.44 12.24 -7.28
CA PHE A 345 -5.91 10.86 -7.16
C PHE A 345 -4.74 9.88 -7.26
N ASP A 346 -4.65 8.95 -6.31
CA ASP A 346 -3.76 7.78 -6.34
C ASP A 346 -4.59 6.58 -6.82
N ASP A 347 -4.28 6.03 -8.00
CA ASP A 347 -4.90 4.80 -8.54
C ASP A 347 -3.95 3.62 -8.41
N SER A 348 -4.45 2.51 -7.87
CA SER A 348 -3.79 1.21 -7.87
C SER A 348 -4.68 0.19 -8.58
N SER A 349 -4.27 -0.28 -9.75
CA SER A 349 -5.12 -1.06 -10.66
C SER A 349 -4.45 -2.33 -11.19
N TYR A 350 -5.28 -3.29 -11.63
CA TYR A 350 -4.82 -4.46 -12.38
C TYR A 350 -5.46 -4.45 -13.77
N LYS A 351 -4.64 -4.17 -14.80
CA LYS A 351 -5.09 -3.92 -16.18
C LYS A 351 -5.08 -5.20 -17.03
N GLY A 352 -5.94 -6.16 -16.64
CA GLY A 352 -6.25 -7.38 -17.39
C GLY A 352 -5.83 -8.69 -16.73
N SER A 353 -4.83 -8.68 -15.84
CA SER A 353 -4.36 -9.85 -15.08
C SER A 353 -3.59 -9.44 -13.82
N GLU A 354 -3.42 -10.37 -12.87
CA GLU A 354 -2.60 -10.17 -11.66
C GLU A 354 -1.12 -9.85 -11.95
N GLU A 355 -0.64 -10.10 -13.19
CA GLU A 355 0.72 -9.76 -13.62
C GLU A 355 0.86 -8.30 -14.07
N TYR A 356 -0.23 -7.62 -14.45
CA TYR A 356 -0.24 -6.21 -14.90
C TYR A 356 -0.78 -5.29 -13.81
N LEU A 357 -0.03 -5.15 -12.71
CA LEU A 357 -0.25 -4.11 -11.71
C LEU A 357 0.26 -2.77 -12.25
N ASP A 358 -0.63 -1.79 -12.23
CA ASP A 358 -0.43 -0.43 -12.73
C ASP A 358 -0.77 0.56 -11.61
N MET A 359 0.01 1.63 -11.49
CA MET A 359 -0.22 2.69 -10.51
C MET A 359 -0.15 4.03 -11.23
N SER A 360 -0.98 5.00 -10.83
CA SER A 360 -1.04 6.29 -11.53
C SER A 360 -1.42 7.45 -10.61
N LEU A 361 -0.77 8.60 -10.81
CA LEU A 361 -1.10 9.88 -10.19
C LEU A 361 -1.87 10.77 -11.16
N ARG A 362 -3.19 10.88 -10.96
CA ARG A 362 -4.05 11.77 -11.78
C ARG A 362 -4.36 13.04 -11.00
N THR A 363 -4.53 14.14 -11.72
CA THR A 363 -4.85 15.45 -11.16
C THR A 363 -5.99 16.11 -11.91
N ILE A 364 -6.86 16.83 -11.19
CA ILE A 364 -7.86 17.68 -11.83
C ILE A 364 -7.95 19.05 -11.13
N ASN A 365 -7.95 20.10 -11.94
CA ASN A 365 -7.95 21.51 -11.50
C ASN A 365 -9.12 22.21 -12.19
N ILE A 366 -10.14 22.64 -11.43
CA ILE A 366 -11.43 23.06 -12.00
C ILE A 366 -11.85 24.43 -11.46
N ASN A 367 -12.18 25.34 -12.37
CA ASN A 367 -12.85 26.59 -12.04
C ASN A 367 -14.29 26.34 -11.58
N LEU A 368 -14.63 26.74 -10.36
CA LEU A 368 -15.95 26.52 -9.75
C LEU A 368 -17.03 27.52 -10.19
N GLN A 369 -16.67 28.57 -10.93
CA GLN A 369 -17.63 29.54 -11.47
C GLN A 369 -18.20 29.08 -12.82
N ASP A 370 -17.40 28.43 -13.68
CA ASP A 370 -17.84 28.02 -15.02
C ASP A 370 -17.59 26.55 -15.41
N GLY A 371 -16.86 25.77 -14.59
CA GLY A 371 -16.55 24.37 -14.83
C GLY A 371 -15.36 24.13 -15.75
N THR A 372 -14.55 25.14 -16.05
CA THR A 372 -13.33 24.98 -16.87
C THR A 372 -12.31 24.11 -16.14
N VAL A 373 -11.91 23.00 -16.77
CA VAL A 373 -10.78 22.17 -16.34
C VAL A 373 -9.50 22.67 -16.98
N TYR A 374 -8.45 22.89 -16.18
CA TYR A 374 -7.15 23.39 -16.64
C TYR A 374 -6.12 22.27 -16.82
N GLN A 375 -5.24 22.41 -17.82
CA GLN A 375 -4.09 21.55 -18.08
C GLN A 375 -2.77 22.35 -17.99
N VAL A 376 -1.62 21.68 -17.96
CA VAL A 376 -0.29 22.32 -17.81
C VAL A 376 -0.06 23.44 -18.84
N LYS A 377 -0.34 23.17 -20.13
CA LYS A 377 -0.26 24.16 -21.22
C LYS A 377 -1.21 25.35 -21.09
N ASP A 378 -2.24 25.25 -20.25
CA ASP A 378 -3.17 26.35 -19.98
C ASP A 378 -2.63 27.26 -18.89
N ILE A 379 -1.69 26.82 -18.04
CA ILE A 379 -1.16 27.63 -16.92
C ILE A 379 0.22 28.24 -17.22
N VAL A 380 1.11 27.55 -17.94
CA VAL A 380 2.47 28.03 -18.25
C VAL A 380 2.76 28.11 -19.75
N ASP A 381 3.42 29.18 -20.19
CA ASP A 381 4.16 29.21 -21.45
C ASP A 381 5.36 28.28 -21.29
N LEU A 382 5.34 27.21 -22.06
CA LEU A 382 6.40 26.19 -22.13
C LEU A 382 7.65 26.73 -22.85
N SER A 383 8.10 27.92 -22.49
CA SER A 383 9.27 28.59 -23.06
C SER A 383 10.54 27.77 -22.87
N GLY A 384 11.61 28.06 -23.63
CA GLY A 384 12.89 27.35 -23.45
C GLY A 384 13.43 27.50 -22.03
N ASP A 385 13.34 28.71 -21.48
CA ASP A 385 13.82 29.03 -20.14
C ASP A 385 13.00 28.28 -19.05
N PHE A 386 11.67 28.20 -19.20
CA PHE A 386 10.81 27.38 -18.33
C PHE A 386 11.16 25.89 -18.41
N LEU A 387 11.35 25.33 -19.62
CA LEU A 387 11.63 23.91 -19.81
C LEU A 387 12.99 23.50 -19.21
N ASP A 388 14.00 24.36 -19.31
CA ASP A 388 15.31 24.13 -18.69
C ASP A 388 15.20 24.15 -17.16
N GLU A 389 14.50 25.14 -16.58
CA GLU A 389 14.28 25.25 -15.12
C GLU A 389 13.43 24.09 -14.57
N TRP A 390 12.33 23.76 -15.24
CA TRP A 390 11.47 22.63 -14.89
C TRP A 390 12.22 21.30 -14.95
N LEU A 391 13.05 21.06 -15.98
CA LEU A 391 13.84 19.84 -16.09
C LEU A 391 14.87 19.70 -14.96
N ASP A 392 15.53 20.80 -14.59
CA ASP A 392 16.49 20.81 -13.47
C ASP A 392 15.78 20.50 -12.14
N ARG A 393 14.57 21.02 -11.90
CA ARG A 393 13.74 20.65 -10.73
C ARG A 393 13.29 19.20 -10.77
N MET A 394 12.73 18.72 -11.89
CA MET A 394 12.32 17.31 -12.05
C MET A 394 13.48 16.32 -11.79
N ARG A 395 14.71 16.67 -12.19
CA ARG A 395 15.92 15.87 -11.91
C ARG A 395 16.35 15.93 -10.45
N SER A 396 16.15 17.07 -9.78
CA SER A 396 16.35 17.21 -8.33
C SER A 396 15.39 16.30 -7.56
N GLU A 397 14.09 16.33 -7.88
CA GLU A 397 13.06 15.50 -7.22
C GLU A 397 13.22 14.00 -7.52
N ALA A 398 13.60 13.65 -8.76
CA ALA A 398 13.98 12.28 -9.11
C ALA A 398 15.33 11.83 -8.48
N GLU A 399 16.11 12.78 -7.94
CA GLU A 399 17.54 12.65 -7.56
C GLU A 399 18.42 11.99 -8.65
N ASN A 400 18.20 12.37 -9.91
CA ASN A 400 18.76 11.65 -11.04
C ASN A 400 19.00 12.54 -12.28
N ASP A 401 20.25 12.91 -12.51
CA ASP A 401 20.70 13.72 -13.66
C ASP A 401 20.36 13.10 -15.04
N ASP A 402 20.20 11.77 -15.12
CA ASP A 402 19.87 11.05 -16.36
C ASP A 402 18.33 10.98 -16.61
N PHE A 403 17.50 11.46 -15.68
CA PHE A 403 16.04 11.50 -15.83
C PHE A 403 15.62 12.38 -17.03
N LEU A 404 14.68 11.88 -17.83
CA LEU A 404 14.21 12.45 -19.11
C LEU A 404 15.33 12.77 -20.12
N SER A 405 16.49 12.10 -20.05
CA SER A 405 17.64 12.33 -20.95
C SER A 405 17.40 11.93 -22.41
N GLU A 406 16.31 11.20 -22.70
CA GLU A 406 15.82 10.86 -24.02
C GLU A 406 15.01 11.97 -24.69
N LEU A 407 14.47 12.92 -23.92
CA LEU A 407 13.69 14.04 -24.44
C LEU A 407 14.61 15.22 -24.79
N ASP A 408 14.41 15.79 -25.98
CA ASP A 408 14.87 17.14 -26.27
C ASP A 408 13.78 18.18 -25.93
N ALA A 409 14.10 19.47 -26.05
CA ALA A 409 13.16 20.55 -25.70
C ALA A 409 11.87 20.59 -26.56
N ASP A 410 11.84 19.94 -27.73
CA ASP A 410 10.62 19.79 -28.54
C ASP A 410 9.80 18.58 -28.05
N GLY A 411 10.47 17.51 -27.62
CA GLY A 411 9.86 16.36 -26.92
C GLY A 411 9.23 16.75 -25.59
N MET A 412 9.96 17.42 -24.70
CA MET A 412 9.46 17.90 -23.40
C MET A 412 8.25 18.82 -23.56
N ARG A 413 8.31 19.76 -24.51
CA ARG A 413 7.17 20.64 -24.84
C ARG A 413 5.93 19.83 -25.20
N LYS A 414 6.03 18.88 -26.13
CA LYS A 414 4.87 18.08 -26.59
C LYS A 414 4.27 17.24 -25.47
N ALA A 415 5.12 16.64 -24.64
CA ALA A 415 4.68 15.89 -23.47
C ALA A 415 3.91 16.80 -22.49
N LEU A 416 4.43 17.98 -22.14
CA LEU A 416 3.73 18.95 -21.27
C LEU A 416 2.48 19.59 -21.93
N GLU A 417 2.41 19.64 -23.26
CA GLU A 417 1.20 20.00 -24.01
C GLU A 417 0.12 18.89 -24.00
N GLY A 418 0.45 17.66 -23.57
CA GLY A 418 -0.40 16.47 -23.74
C GLY A 418 -0.60 16.11 -25.21
N SER A 419 0.45 16.29 -26.02
CA SER A 419 0.45 16.14 -27.48
C SER A 419 1.53 15.17 -27.99
N ASP A 420 2.19 14.42 -27.11
CA ASP A 420 3.05 13.32 -27.53
C ASP A 420 2.22 12.11 -27.99
N ASP A 421 2.65 11.48 -29.08
CA ASP A 421 2.04 10.25 -29.60
C ASP A 421 2.57 8.99 -28.89
N SER A 422 3.37 9.12 -27.82
CA SER A 422 4.04 7.98 -27.17
C SER A 422 3.17 7.31 -26.11
N GLY A 423 2.33 8.09 -25.43
CA GLY A 423 1.54 7.62 -24.29
C GLY A 423 2.37 7.35 -23.02
N VAL A 424 3.66 7.74 -23.02
CA VAL A 424 4.56 7.57 -21.87
C VAL A 424 4.40 8.70 -20.85
N TYR A 425 4.05 9.91 -21.32
CA TYR A 425 4.05 11.11 -20.48
C TYR A 425 2.62 11.66 -20.35
N THR A 426 2.01 11.46 -19.20
CA THR A 426 0.71 12.07 -18.89
C THR A 426 0.97 13.35 -18.07
N PRO A 427 0.86 14.56 -18.66
CA PRO A 427 1.13 15.81 -17.95
C PRO A 427 0.10 16.05 -16.85
N ASN A 428 0.59 16.25 -15.64
CA ASN A 428 -0.22 16.55 -14.47
C ASN A 428 0.29 17.82 -13.76
N PHE A 429 -0.60 18.46 -13.01
CA PHE A 429 -0.24 19.53 -12.08
C PHE A 429 -1.28 19.63 -10.98
N PHE A 430 -0.90 20.14 -9.82
CA PHE A 430 -1.85 20.46 -8.75
C PHE A 430 -1.40 21.69 -7.97
N VAL A 431 -2.36 22.33 -7.31
CA VAL A 431 -2.14 23.46 -6.39
C VAL A 431 -2.20 22.91 -4.97
N TYR A 432 -1.32 23.40 -4.10
CA TYR A 432 -1.18 23.00 -2.70
C TYR A 432 -0.65 24.18 -1.87
N ALA A 433 -0.44 23.98 -0.56
CA ALA A 433 -0.15 25.07 0.37
C ALA A 433 1.09 25.93 0.06
N ASP A 434 2.15 25.36 -0.51
CA ASP A 434 3.38 26.11 -0.85
C ASP A 434 3.45 26.53 -2.34
N GLY A 435 2.44 26.23 -3.15
CA GLY A 435 2.35 26.70 -4.54
C GLY A 435 1.78 25.67 -5.53
N ILE A 436 2.53 25.40 -6.60
CA ILE A 436 2.08 24.56 -7.72
C ILE A 436 3.15 23.51 -8.04
N GLU A 437 2.74 22.25 -8.12
CA GLU A 437 3.57 21.16 -8.65
C GLU A 437 3.21 20.86 -10.11
N ILE A 438 4.21 20.71 -11.00
CA ILE A 438 4.02 20.41 -12.43
C ILE A 438 4.90 19.22 -12.84
N GLY A 439 4.34 18.18 -13.46
CA GLY A 439 5.12 17.00 -13.84
C GLY A 439 4.41 15.98 -14.72
N PHE A 440 4.78 14.72 -14.51
CA PHE A 440 4.28 13.59 -15.28
C PHE A 440 3.88 12.41 -14.39
N ASP A 441 2.78 11.78 -14.79
CA ASP A 441 2.53 10.36 -14.58
C ASP A 441 3.15 9.55 -15.74
N LEU A 442 3.95 8.54 -15.43
CA LEU A 442 4.94 7.92 -16.31
C LEU A 442 4.56 6.48 -16.67
N ASN A 443 4.34 6.26 -17.96
CA ASN A 443 3.68 5.07 -18.51
C ASN A 443 4.61 4.34 -19.51
N TYR A 444 5.87 4.06 -19.11
CA TYR A 444 6.86 3.43 -20.00
C TYR A 444 6.46 1.97 -20.38
N PRO A 445 6.66 1.56 -21.65
CA PRO A 445 6.45 0.17 -22.06
C PRO A 445 7.43 -0.80 -21.39
N GLU A 446 7.00 -2.05 -21.15
CA GLU A 446 7.83 -3.08 -20.53
C GLU A 446 9.17 -3.27 -21.28
N GLY A 447 10.27 -2.99 -20.57
CA GLY A 447 11.62 -3.17 -21.10
C GLY A 447 12.15 -2.00 -21.93
N ASP A 448 11.52 -0.82 -21.90
CA ASP A 448 12.17 0.41 -22.35
C ASP A 448 13.46 0.65 -21.54
N SER A 449 14.50 1.18 -22.19
CA SER A 449 15.78 1.48 -21.55
C SER A 449 15.76 2.75 -20.69
N HIS A 450 14.72 3.57 -20.82
CA HIS A 450 14.53 4.81 -20.07
C HIS A 450 13.47 4.66 -18.96
N ASP A 451 12.86 3.48 -18.81
CA ASP A 451 12.14 3.12 -17.59
C ASP A 451 13.14 3.00 -16.42
N LEU A 452 13.19 4.04 -15.60
CA LEU A 452 14.01 4.12 -14.40
C LEU A 452 13.24 3.68 -13.13
N GLY A 453 11.98 3.24 -13.28
CA GLY A 453 11.12 2.75 -12.19
C GLY A 453 10.39 3.84 -11.39
N TYR A 454 10.27 5.05 -11.93
CA TYR A 454 9.40 6.10 -11.38
C TYR A 454 7.99 5.95 -11.94
N ILE A 455 6.98 6.06 -11.09
CA ILE A 455 5.55 5.99 -11.47
C ILE A 455 5.04 7.40 -11.82
N TRP A 456 5.40 8.40 -11.00
CA TRP A 456 5.25 9.81 -11.31
C TRP A 456 6.43 10.59 -10.75
N VAL A 457 6.68 11.78 -11.30
CA VAL A 457 7.58 12.79 -10.76
C VAL A 457 6.96 14.16 -11.05
N THR A 458 7.00 15.05 -10.07
CA THR A 458 6.47 16.41 -10.14
C THR A 458 7.51 17.41 -9.62
N ALA A 459 7.57 18.58 -10.22
CA ALA A 459 8.48 19.66 -9.82
C ALA A 459 7.70 20.77 -9.09
N PRO A 460 8.08 21.12 -7.84
CA PRO A 460 7.42 22.19 -7.09
C PRO A 460 7.91 23.57 -7.53
N PHE A 461 6.97 24.53 -7.53
CA PHE A 461 7.19 25.96 -7.75
C PHE A 461 6.40 26.78 -6.73
N GLU A 462 7.02 27.81 -6.16
CA GLU A 462 6.26 28.87 -5.49
C GLU A 462 5.45 29.63 -6.55
N THR A 463 4.22 30.07 -6.23
CA THR A 463 3.33 30.76 -7.19
C THR A 463 4.00 31.99 -7.84
N GLU A 464 4.83 32.72 -7.08
CA GLU A 464 5.58 33.89 -7.56
C GLU A 464 6.67 33.55 -8.60
N GLU A 465 7.21 32.33 -8.60
CA GLU A 465 8.23 31.90 -9.58
C GLU A 465 7.62 31.75 -10.98
N LEU A 466 6.34 31.39 -11.05
CA LEU A 466 5.61 31.19 -12.29
C LEU A 466 5.09 32.48 -12.93
N ASP A 467 5.16 33.64 -12.25
CA ASP A 467 4.82 34.96 -12.84
C ASP A 467 5.63 35.28 -14.12
N ALA A 468 6.85 34.74 -14.23
CA ALA A 468 7.68 34.91 -15.42
C ALA A 468 7.19 34.10 -16.63
N TYR A 469 6.39 33.06 -16.38
CA TYR A 469 6.00 32.04 -17.35
C TYR A 469 4.48 31.92 -17.50
N HIS A 470 3.66 32.61 -16.70
CA HIS A 470 2.22 32.42 -16.70
C HIS A 470 1.56 32.80 -18.04
N THR A 471 0.44 32.13 -18.37
CA THR A 471 -0.40 32.45 -19.51
C THR A 471 -1.45 33.51 -19.16
N ASP A 472 -2.17 34.05 -20.17
CA ASP A 472 -3.37 34.87 -19.98
C ASP A 472 -4.61 34.07 -19.45
N SER A 473 -4.42 32.89 -18.85
CA SER A 473 -5.51 32.00 -18.40
C SER A 473 -6.28 32.55 -17.21
N THR A 474 -7.56 32.18 -17.13
CA THR A 474 -8.42 32.50 -15.97
C THR A 474 -7.99 31.75 -14.70
N PHE A 475 -7.18 30.71 -14.81
CA PHE A 475 -6.57 30.02 -13.67
C PHE A 475 -5.84 30.98 -12.73
N TRP A 476 -5.00 31.87 -13.28
CA TRP A 476 -4.23 32.85 -12.52
C TRP A 476 -5.07 33.95 -11.85
N GLN A 477 -6.36 34.04 -12.16
CA GLN A 477 -7.32 34.91 -11.46
C GLN A 477 -8.09 34.17 -10.35
N ALA A 478 -7.98 32.84 -10.30
CA ALA A 478 -8.69 31.95 -9.37
C ALA A 478 -7.77 31.33 -8.31
N ILE A 479 -6.53 31.82 -8.19
CA ILE A 479 -5.56 31.48 -7.14
C ILE A 479 -4.87 32.73 -6.54
N GLN A 480 -5.45 33.92 -6.78
CA GLN A 480 -4.90 35.20 -6.31
C GLN A 480 -5.73 35.76 -5.16
N ASP A 481 -5.13 35.82 -3.97
CA ASP A 481 -5.60 36.56 -2.78
C ASP A 481 -4.73 37.81 -2.52
#